data_AF-A0A2S7JI26-F1
#
_entry.id   AF-A0A2S7JI26-F1
#
_cell.length_a   1.000
_cell.length_b   1.000
_cell.length_c   1.000
_cell.angle_alpha   90.00
_cell.angle_beta   90.00
_cell.angle_gamma   90.00
#
_symmetry.space_group_name_H-M   'P 1'
#
loop_
_entity.id
_entity.type
_entity.pdbx_description
1 polymer ?
#
loop_
_entity_poly.entity_id
_entity_poly.type
_entity_poly.pdbx_seq_one_letter_code
_entity_poly.pdbx_strand_id
1 'polypeptide(L)'
;MNIFLTELNLWIALILITPIASFLNHHGTVRLFYGKAIASEEMLAITPRGLQDTLSDPNYNWLFFLIQITRALVIFGLFYIGTITQGLLALFIVFIVALILQKKVLPSPNSRFWAYGLLRTISNREANYKLKGDSMRSEEMKAAKEALIDYLERSKP
;
A
#
# COMPACT_ATOMS: atom_id res chain seq x y z
N MET A 1 6.10 -36.69 5.97
CA MET A 1 6.10 -35.42 5.20
C MET A 1 7.54 -35.13 4.79
N ASN A 2 7.80 -34.83 3.52
CA ASN A 2 9.17 -34.62 3.03
C ASN A 2 9.62 -33.18 3.38
N ILE A 3 10.50 -33.05 4.37
CA ILE A 3 10.98 -31.76 4.90
C ILE A 3 11.56 -30.88 3.79
N PHE A 4 12.31 -31.47 2.86
CA PHE A 4 12.90 -30.76 1.73
C PHE A 4 11.84 -30.12 0.82
N LEU A 5 10.76 -30.86 0.51
CA LEU A 5 9.66 -30.32 -0.30
C LEU A 5 8.91 -29.20 0.44
N THR A 6 8.73 -29.33 1.75
CA THR A 6 8.10 -28.28 2.57
C THR A 6 8.94 -27.00 2.57
N GLU A 7 10.26 -27.11 2.73
CA GLU A 7 11.17 -25.97 2.71
C GLU A 7 11.17 -25.28 1.33
N LEU A 8 11.29 -26.06 0.25
CA LEU A 8 11.23 -25.54 -1.12
C LEU A 8 9.93 -24.77 -1.38
N ASN A 9 8.80 -25.29 -0.92
CA ASN A 9 7.51 -24.62 -1.05
C ASN A 9 7.47 -23.28 -0.30
N LEU A 10 8.08 -23.19 0.88
CA LEU A 10 8.17 -21.93 1.63
C LEU A 10 9.02 -20.89 0.90
N TRP A 11 10.15 -21.30 0.32
CA TRP A 11 10.98 -20.41 -0.50
C TRP A 11 10.23 -19.88 -1.72
N ILE A 12 9.53 -20.76 -2.45
CA ILE A 12 8.71 -20.36 -3.60
C ILE A 12 7.62 -19.38 -3.15
N ALA A 13 6.91 -19.68 -2.07
CA ALA A 13 5.88 -18.80 -1.52
C ALA A 13 6.46 -17.42 -1.15
N LEU A 14 7.63 -17.38 -0.51
CA LEU A 14 8.29 -16.12 -0.16
C LEU A 14 8.61 -15.28 -1.40
N ILE A 15 9.16 -15.90 -2.44
CA ILE A 15 9.52 -15.23 -3.70
C ILE A 15 8.27 -14.64 -4.38
N LEU A 16 7.14 -15.34 -4.36
CA LEU A 16 5.90 -14.89 -4.98
C LEU A 16 5.20 -13.79 -4.16
N ILE A 17 5.17 -13.92 -2.84
CA ILE A 17 4.43 -13.00 -1.96
C ILE A 17 5.19 -11.68 -1.75
N THR A 18 6.53 -11.70 -1.79
CA THR A 18 7.35 -10.51 -1.49
C THR A 18 7.13 -9.33 -2.45
N PRO A 19 7.07 -9.53 -3.79
CA PRO A 19 6.74 -8.45 -4.72
C PRO A 19 5.35 -7.87 -4.50
N ILE A 20 4.36 -8.74 -4.25
CA ILE A 20 2.98 -8.33 -3.96
C ILE A 20 2.96 -7.48 -2.69
N ALA A 21 3.55 -7.96 -1.60
CA ALA A 21 3.65 -7.21 -0.34
C ALA A 21 4.35 -5.86 -0.53
N SER A 22 5.42 -5.80 -1.35
CA SER A 22 6.16 -4.57 -1.63
C SER A 22 5.34 -3.55 -2.42
N PHE A 23 4.62 -4.01 -3.45
CA PHE A 23 3.65 -3.19 -4.16
C PHE A 23 2.55 -2.67 -3.22
N LEU A 24 2.05 -3.52 -2.32
CA LEU A 24 1.00 -3.13 -1.40
C LEU A 24 1.46 -2.08 -0.37
N ASN A 25 2.67 -2.24 0.16
CA ASN A 25 3.31 -1.24 1.01
C ASN A 25 3.49 0.09 0.29
N HIS A 26 3.91 0.07 -0.98
CA HIS A 26 4.15 1.28 -1.77
C HIS A 26 2.88 2.11 -1.97
N HIS A 27 1.75 1.45 -2.19
CA HIS A 27 0.44 2.11 -2.21
C HIS A 27 0.11 2.83 -0.90
N GLY A 28 0.47 2.24 0.25
CA GLY A 28 0.35 2.90 1.55
C GLY A 28 1.18 4.19 1.61
N THR A 29 2.43 4.13 1.14
CA THR A 29 3.31 5.30 1.01
C THR A 29 2.74 6.36 0.07
N VAL A 30 2.18 5.95 -1.07
CA VAL A 30 1.51 6.84 -2.04
C VAL A 30 0.34 7.58 -1.39
N ARG A 31 -0.52 6.88 -0.66
CA ARG A 31 -1.66 7.49 0.05
C ARG A 31 -1.21 8.44 1.15
N LEU A 32 -0.15 8.10 1.88
CA LEU A 32 0.45 8.98 2.87
C LEU A 32 1.03 10.23 2.20
N PHE A 33 1.73 10.08 1.09
CA PHE A 33 2.31 11.19 0.33
C PHE A 33 1.22 12.17 -0.12
N TYR A 34 0.23 11.70 -0.90
CA TYR A 34 -0.84 12.56 -1.38
C TYR A 34 -1.73 13.06 -0.24
N GLY A 35 -2.00 12.22 0.78
CA GLY A 35 -2.80 12.60 1.93
C GLY A 35 -2.21 13.76 2.71
N LYS A 36 -0.88 13.83 2.83
CA LYS A 36 -0.20 15.01 3.37
C LYS A 36 -0.21 16.19 2.40
N ALA A 37 0.01 15.93 1.12
CA ALA A 37 0.13 16.99 0.10
C ALA A 37 -1.15 17.80 -0.11
N ILE A 38 -2.32 17.19 0.12
CA ILE A 38 -3.63 17.82 -0.05
C ILE A 38 -4.25 18.32 1.27
N ALA A 39 -3.62 18.03 2.42
CA ALA A 39 -4.11 18.48 3.72
C ALA A 39 -3.71 19.94 3.99
N SER A 40 -4.55 20.69 4.69
CA SER A 40 -4.20 22.03 5.17
C SER A 40 -3.15 21.98 6.26
N GLU A 41 -2.40 23.07 6.47
CA GLU A 41 -1.39 23.16 7.53
C GLU A 41 -2.01 22.96 8.92
N GLU A 42 -3.19 23.53 9.16
CA GLU A 42 -3.97 23.32 10.38
C GLU A 42 -4.32 21.85 10.60
N MET A 43 -4.73 21.15 9.53
CA MET A 43 -5.03 19.73 9.61
C MET A 43 -3.76 18.92 9.91
N LEU A 44 -2.63 19.24 9.28
CA LEU A 44 -1.36 18.54 9.52
C LEU A 44 -0.85 18.72 10.96
N ALA A 45 -1.19 19.82 11.63
CA ALA A 45 -0.89 20.03 13.04
C ALA A 45 -1.66 19.08 13.96
N ILE A 46 -2.88 18.69 13.58
CA ILE A 46 -3.76 17.80 14.35
C ILE A 46 -3.55 16.33 13.93
N THR A 47 -3.48 16.07 12.63
CA THR A 47 -3.30 14.75 12.02
C THR A 47 -2.07 14.76 11.11
N PRO A 48 -0.89 14.36 11.62
CA PRO A 48 0.38 14.35 10.85
C PRO A 48 0.38 13.46 9.60
N ARG A 49 -0.63 12.58 9.46
CA ARG A 49 -0.86 11.71 8.29
C ARG A 49 -1.72 12.39 7.21
N GLY A 50 -2.26 13.58 7.48
CA GLY A 50 -3.18 14.30 6.60
C GLY A 50 -4.41 13.44 6.28
N LEU A 51 -4.82 13.46 5.02
CA LEU A 51 -5.98 12.72 4.51
C LEU A 51 -5.67 11.28 4.08
N GLN A 52 -4.61 10.65 4.60
CA GLN A 52 -4.25 9.27 4.23
C GLN A 52 -5.42 8.29 4.41
N ASP A 53 -6.15 8.40 5.52
CA ASP A 53 -7.26 7.48 5.84
C ASP A 53 -8.44 7.69 4.89
N THR A 54 -8.73 8.94 4.52
CA THR A 54 -9.73 9.28 3.50
C THR A 54 -9.36 8.66 2.15
N LEU A 55 -8.08 8.70 1.77
CA LEU A 55 -7.57 8.11 0.53
C LEU A 55 -7.44 6.57 0.59
N SER A 56 -7.56 5.96 1.77
CA SER A 56 -7.39 4.53 1.96
C SER A 56 -8.69 3.77 1.67
N ASP A 57 -8.63 2.83 0.72
CA ASP A 57 -9.75 1.95 0.42
C ASP A 57 -9.83 0.83 1.49
N PRO A 58 -10.96 0.65 2.18
CA PRO A 58 -11.11 -0.40 3.20
C PRO A 58 -10.93 -1.82 2.64
N ASN A 59 -11.30 -2.08 1.38
CA ASN A 59 -11.11 -3.39 0.75
C ASN A 59 -9.62 -3.72 0.58
N TYR A 60 -8.81 -2.68 0.39
CA TYR A 60 -7.37 -2.81 0.25
C TYR A 60 -6.69 -3.24 1.56
N ASN A 61 -7.24 -2.80 2.70
CA ASN A 61 -6.66 -3.07 4.01
C ASN A 61 -6.73 -4.57 4.34
N TRP A 62 -7.83 -5.26 4.02
CA TRP A 62 -7.93 -6.70 4.25
C TRP A 62 -6.90 -7.50 3.47
N LEU A 63 -6.77 -7.23 2.16
CA LEU A 63 -5.78 -7.90 1.31
C LEU A 63 -4.35 -7.62 1.79
N PHE A 64 -4.07 -6.38 2.20
CA PHE A 64 -2.80 -6.00 2.80
C PHE A 64 -2.50 -6.85 4.03
N PHE A 65 -3.41 -6.92 5.01
CA PHE A 65 -3.19 -7.70 6.23
C PHE A 65 -3.00 -9.19 5.93
N LEU A 66 -3.82 -9.76 5.05
CA LEU A 66 -3.70 -11.16 4.64
C LEU A 66 -2.31 -11.46 4.07
N ILE A 67 -1.83 -10.61 3.16
CA ILE A 67 -0.51 -10.78 2.54
C ILE A 67 0.63 -10.60 3.55
N GLN A 68 0.54 -9.62 4.46
CA GLN A 68 1.57 -9.42 5.48
C GLN A 68 1.63 -10.56 6.48
N ILE A 69 0.48 -11.06 6.95
CA ILE A 69 0.40 -12.21 7.84
C ILE A 69 0.95 -13.45 7.15
N THR A 70 0.53 -13.72 5.91
CA THR A 70 1.03 -14.87 5.14
C THR A 70 2.55 -14.79 4.97
N ARG A 71 3.10 -13.61 4.62
CA ARG A 71 4.55 -13.40 4.51
C ARG A 71 5.26 -13.66 5.85
N ALA A 72 4.71 -13.16 6.96
CA ALA A 72 5.27 -13.41 8.28
C ALA A 72 5.28 -14.90 8.61
N LEU A 73 4.17 -15.62 8.38
CA LEU A 73 4.07 -17.06 8.61
C LEU A 73 5.06 -17.86 7.76
N VAL A 74 5.28 -17.48 6.50
CA VAL A 74 6.30 -18.12 5.64
C VAL A 74 7.70 -17.93 6.21
N ILE A 75 8.05 -16.71 6.63
CA ILE A 75 9.35 -16.41 7.25
C ILE A 75 9.52 -17.20 8.55
N PHE A 76 8.52 -17.20 9.43
CA PHE A 76 8.54 -17.99 10.66
C PHE A 76 8.64 -19.50 10.37
N GLY A 77 7.98 -19.99 9.31
CA GLY A 77 8.10 -21.36 8.85
C GLY A 77 9.53 -21.72 8.44
N LEU A 78 10.23 -20.81 7.76
CA LEU A 78 11.65 -20.97 7.40
C LEU A 78 12.57 -20.98 8.63
N PHE A 79 12.26 -20.20 9.68
CA PHE A 79 12.98 -20.29 10.96
C PHE A 79 12.72 -21.62 11.69
N TYR A 80 11.50 -22.15 11.61
CA TYR A 80 11.08 -23.30 12.40
C TYR A 80 11.45 -24.64 11.77
N ILE A 81 11.25 -24.79 10.46
CA ILE A 81 11.50 -26.04 9.72
C ILE A 81 12.92 -26.07 9.15
N GLY A 82 13.47 -24.89 8.85
CA GLY A 82 14.81 -24.73 8.31
C GLY A 82 15.85 -24.45 9.39
N THR A 83 16.91 -23.75 8.99
CA THR A 83 17.95 -23.24 9.90
C THR A 83 17.72 -21.76 10.23
N ILE A 84 18.29 -21.30 11.35
CA ILE A 84 18.29 -19.86 11.69
C ILE A 84 18.87 -19.03 10.54
N THR A 85 19.91 -19.52 9.88
CA THR A 85 20.54 -18.88 8.71
C THR A 85 19.56 -18.70 7.56
N GLN A 86 18.68 -19.67 7.30
CA GLN A 86 17.65 -19.57 6.27
C GLN A 86 16.58 -18.53 6.61
N GLY A 87 16.15 -18.46 7.87
CA GLY A 87 15.24 -17.40 8.33
C GLY A 87 15.84 -16.00 8.20
N LEU A 88 17.12 -15.83 8.55
CA LEU A 88 17.84 -14.57 8.35
C LEU A 88 18.01 -14.22 6.87
N LEU A 89 18.31 -15.21 6.03
CA LEU A 89 18.41 -15.03 4.59
C LEU A 89 17.06 -14.62 3.98
N ALA A 90 15.96 -15.20 4.46
CA ALA A 90 14.60 -14.82 4.04
C ALA A 90 14.30 -13.35 4.35
N LEU A 91 14.62 -12.88 5.57
CA LEU A 91 14.48 -11.46 5.93
C LEU A 91 15.34 -10.55 5.04
N PHE A 92 16.59 -10.95 4.79
CA PHE A 92 17.50 -10.22 3.91
C PHE A 92 16.95 -10.14 2.47
N ILE A 93 16.47 -11.25 1.90
CA ILE A 93 15.86 -11.28 0.57
C ILE A 93 14.64 -10.36 0.51
N VAL A 94 13.76 -10.40 1.52
CA VAL A 94 12.60 -9.50 1.59
C VAL A 94 13.03 -8.04 1.56
N PHE A 95 14.06 -7.68 2.31
CA PHE A 95 14.60 -6.31 2.34
C PHE A 95 15.19 -5.90 0.98
N ILE A 96 16.04 -6.74 0.38
CA ILE A 96 16.67 -6.44 -0.92
C ILE A 96 15.63 -6.32 -2.03
N VAL A 97 14.66 -7.24 -2.10
CA VAL A 97 13.58 -7.18 -3.10
C VAL A 97 12.75 -5.92 -2.91
N ALA A 98 12.39 -5.56 -1.67
CA ALA A 98 11.65 -4.32 -1.41
C ALA A 98 12.43 -3.08 -1.88
N LEU A 99 13.73 -3.01 -1.61
CA LEU A 99 14.59 -1.92 -2.07
C LEU A 99 14.68 -1.84 -3.60
N ILE A 100 14.89 -2.99 -4.26
CA ILE A 100 14.98 -3.05 -5.73
C ILE A 100 13.65 -2.61 -6.36
N LEU A 101 12.53 -3.13 -5.87
CA LEU A 101 11.22 -2.79 -6.39
C LEU A 101 10.91 -1.30 -6.21
N GLN A 102 11.14 -0.75 -5.02
CA GLN A 102 10.89 0.68 -4.76
C GLN A 102 11.77 1.60 -5.59
N LYS A 103 13.04 1.23 -5.84
CA LYS A 103 13.99 2.10 -6.56
C LYS A 103 13.96 1.94 -8.08
N LYS A 104 13.69 0.73 -8.59
CA LYS A 104 13.87 0.41 -10.02
C LYS A 104 12.60 0.05 -10.77
N VAL A 105 11.55 -0.39 -10.08
CA VAL A 105 10.36 -0.96 -10.75
C VAL A 105 9.13 -0.10 -10.51
N LEU A 106 8.88 0.30 -9.26
CA LEU A 106 7.69 1.05 -8.91
C LEU A 106 7.84 2.53 -9.27
N PRO A 107 6.83 3.15 -9.90
CA PRO A 107 6.85 4.59 -10.12
C PRO A 107 6.95 5.34 -8.80
N SER A 108 7.64 6.48 -8.83
CA SER A 108 7.75 7.38 -7.67
C SER A 108 6.36 7.72 -7.11
N PRO A 109 6.22 7.94 -5.79
CA PRO A 109 4.92 8.23 -5.20
C PRO A 109 4.19 9.43 -5.81
N ASN A 110 4.94 10.45 -6.25
CA ASN A 110 4.42 11.65 -6.92
C ASN A 110 4.10 11.48 -8.41
N SER A 111 4.21 10.26 -8.96
CA SER A 111 3.94 10.04 -10.37
C SER A 111 2.45 10.15 -10.73
N ARG A 112 2.17 10.59 -11.96
CA ARG A 112 0.81 10.70 -12.49
C ARG A 112 0.06 9.37 -12.48
N PHE A 113 0.76 8.24 -12.65
CA PHE A 113 0.17 6.90 -12.58
C PHE A 113 -0.60 6.70 -11.27
N TRP A 114 0.03 7.03 -10.14
CA TRP A 114 -0.60 6.90 -8.83
C TRP A 114 -1.69 7.93 -8.59
N ALA A 115 -1.49 9.17 -9.04
CA ALA A 115 -2.49 10.23 -8.97
C ALA A 115 -3.80 9.83 -9.66
N TYR A 116 -3.73 9.32 -10.90
CA TYR A 116 -4.91 8.86 -11.64
C TYR A 116 -5.57 7.66 -10.97
N GLY A 117 -4.78 6.73 -10.43
CA GLY A 117 -5.30 5.61 -9.64
C GLY A 117 -6.11 6.09 -8.44
N LEU A 118 -5.58 7.04 -7.66
CA LEU A 118 -6.28 7.64 -6.53
C LEU A 118 -7.55 8.39 -6.97
N LEU A 119 -7.49 9.23 -8.00
CA LEU A 119 -8.66 9.95 -8.52
C LEU A 119 -9.79 9.01 -8.93
N ARG A 120 -9.44 7.89 -9.58
CA ARG A 120 -10.42 6.85 -9.95
C ARG A 120 -11.03 6.20 -8.72
N THR A 121 -10.22 5.83 -7.72
CA THR A 121 -10.71 5.24 -6.47
C THR A 121 -11.63 6.21 -5.71
N ILE A 122 -11.25 7.48 -5.57
CA ILE A 122 -12.07 8.49 -4.89
C ILE A 122 -13.39 8.71 -5.64
N SER A 123 -13.34 8.84 -6.97
CA SER A 123 -14.54 9.05 -7.79
C SER A 123 -15.51 7.85 -7.71
N ASN A 124 -14.99 6.63 -7.70
CA ASN A 124 -15.83 5.44 -7.51
C ASN A 124 -16.48 5.42 -6.12
N ARG A 125 -15.75 5.84 -5.08
CA ARG A 125 -16.27 5.91 -3.71
C ARG A 125 -17.32 7.01 -3.56
N GLU A 126 -17.07 8.19 -4.11
CA GLU A 126 -18.05 9.29 -4.20
C GLU A 126 -19.36 8.79 -4.82
N ALA A 127 -19.30 8.15 -5.99
CA ALA A 127 -20.47 7.59 -6.66
C ALA A 127 -21.18 6.53 -5.80
N ASN A 128 -20.42 5.63 -5.16
CA ASN A 128 -20.97 4.59 -4.30
C ASN A 128 -21.67 5.16 -3.04
N TYR A 129 -21.12 6.21 -2.42
CA TYR A 129 -21.75 6.86 -1.26
C TYR A 129 -23.03 7.59 -1.68
N LYS A 130 -22.99 8.28 -2.83
CA LYS A 130 -24.19 8.93 -3.39
C LYS A 130 -25.31 7.93 -3.69
N LEU A 131 -24.99 6.78 -4.28
CA LEU A 131 -25.96 5.70 -4.54
C LEU A 131 -26.54 5.12 -3.24
N LYS A 132 -25.77 5.12 -2.15
CA LYS A 132 -26.21 4.65 -0.82
C LYS A 132 -26.93 5.71 0.01
N GLY A 133 -27.07 6.94 -0.50
CA GLY A 133 -27.68 8.06 0.23
C GLY A 133 -26.80 8.63 1.35
N ASP A 134 -25.52 8.30 1.40
CA ASP A 134 -24.57 8.82 2.39
C ASP A 134 -23.99 10.16 1.88
N SER A 135 -24.75 11.24 2.06
CA SER A 135 -24.40 12.57 1.54
C SER A 135 -23.12 13.12 2.17
N MET A 136 -22.94 12.94 3.48
CA MET A 136 -21.76 13.42 4.21
C MET A 136 -20.48 12.82 3.64
N ARG A 137 -20.39 11.48 3.51
CA ARG A 137 -19.19 10.85 2.95
C ARG A 137 -19.00 11.14 1.47
N SER A 138 -20.09 11.33 0.72
CA SER A 138 -20.00 11.75 -0.68
C SER A 138 -19.36 13.13 -0.81
N GLU A 139 -19.74 14.08 0.04
CA GLU A 139 -19.16 15.43 0.07
C GLU A 139 -17.69 15.41 0.49
N GLU A 140 -17.33 14.62 1.51
CA GLU A 140 -15.93 14.44 1.91
C GLU A 140 -15.05 13.89 0.76
N MET A 141 -15.54 12.87 0.04
CA MET A 141 -14.83 12.33 -1.12
C MET A 141 -14.71 13.35 -2.24
N LYS A 142 -15.75 14.14 -2.48
CA LYS A 142 -15.74 15.21 -3.48
C LYS A 142 -14.70 16.28 -3.12
N ALA A 143 -14.65 16.73 -1.87
CA ALA A 143 -13.65 17.69 -1.40
C ALA A 143 -12.22 17.14 -1.53
N ALA A 144 -12.00 15.87 -1.15
CA ALA A 144 -10.69 15.22 -1.30
C ALA A 144 -10.26 15.09 -2.78
N LYS A 145 -11.22 14.83 -3.67
CA LYS A 145 -10.99 14.76 -5.12
C LYS A 145 -10.61 16.12 -5.69
N GLU A 146 -11.33 17.18 -5.32
CA GLU A 146 -11.04 18.55 -5.76
C GLU A 146 -9.66 19.01 -5.27
N ALA A 147 -9.33 18.76 -3.99
CA ALA A 147 -8.01 19.07 -3.43
C ALA A 147 -6.88 18.31 -4.15
N LEU A 148 -7.11 17.05 -4.53
CA LEU A 148 -6.13 16.28 -5.30
C LEU A 148 -5.96 16.81 -6.73
N ILE A 149 -7.04 17.23 -7.40
CA ILE A 149 -6.96 17.86 -8.73
C ILE A 149 -6.17 19.16 -8.65
N ASP A 150 -6.51 20.04 -7.72
CA ASP A 150 -5.83 21.32 -7.53
C ASP A 150 -4.34 21.14 -7.21
N TYR A 151 -3.99 20.18 -6.35
CA TYR A 151 -2.59 19.83 -6.11
C TYR A 151 -1.87 19.39 -7.40
N LEU A 152 -2.50 18.57 -8.23
CA LEU A 152 -1.91 18.09 -9.48
C LEU A 152 -1.77 19.20 -10.53
N GLU A 153 -2.67 20.19 -10.52
CA GLU A 153 -2.58 21.37 -11.40
C GLU A 153 -1.45 22.30 -10.98
N ARG A 154 -1.31 22.55 -9.67
CA ARG A 154 -0.21 23.34 -9.10
C ARG A 154 1.17 22.66 -9.24
N SER A 155 1.18 21.33 -9.31
CA SER A 155 2.39 20.52 -9.43
C SER A 155 2.79 20.19 -10.89
N LYS A 156 2.14 20.84 -11.88
CA LYS A 156 2.58 20.71 -13.28
C LYS A 156 3.95 21.40 -13.44
N PRO A 157 4.95 20.73 -14.05
CA PRO A 157 6.23 21.35 -14.36
C PRO A 157 6.07 22.46 -15.40
#